data_AF-A0A538MH02-F1
#
_entry.id   AF-A0A538MH02-F1
#
_cell.length_a   1.000
_cell.length_b   1.000
_cell.length_c   1.000
_cell.angle_alpha   90.00
_cell.angle_beta   90.00
_cell.angle_gamma   90.00
#
_symmetry.space_group_name_H-M   'P 1'
#
loop_
_entity.id
_entity.type
_entity.pdbx_description
1 polymer ?
#
loop_
_entity_poly.entity_id
_entity_poly.type
_entity_poly.pdbx_seq_one_letter_code
_entity_poly.pdbx_strand_id
1 'polypeptide(L)'
;MAELADSARDLAEKLVLAGVGAVALTAERADALAEEVSARGGMGREEARALVEELVGRWRNESVRLGERTGSGLAGVFRELGLVTRAEVEELELRVAQLEHRLRLLEPDRART
;
A
#
# COMPACT_ATOMS: atom_id res chain seq x y z
N MET A 1 -23.51 -16.34 15.80
CA MET A 1 -22.96 -16.08 14.44
C MET A 1 -22.54 -14.63 14.26
N ALA A 2 -23.35 -13.62 14.64
CA ALA A 2 -22.98 -12.19 14.57
C ALA A 2 -21.79 -11.80 15.47
N GLU A 3 -21.67 -12.41 16.64
CA GLU A 3 -20.63 -12.11 17.64
C GLU A 3 -19.19 -12.46 17.19
N LEU A 4 -19.06 -13.50 16.34
CA LEU A 4 -17.78 -13.91 15.75
C LEU A 4 -17.32 -12.95 14.65
N ALA A 5 -18.27 -12.35 13.93
CA ALA A 5 -17.98 -11.38 12.87
C ALA A 5 -17.49 -10.04 13.45
N ASP A 6 -18.08 -9.59 14.56
CA ASP A 6 -17.62 -8.38 15.26
C ASP A 6 -16.22 -8.55 15.86
N SER A 7 -15.93 -9.72 16.45
CA SER A 7 -14.59 -10.02 16.97
C SER A 7 -13.54 -10.11 15.86
N ALA A 8 -13.90 -10.67 14.70
CA ALA A 8 -13.02 -10.71 13.54
C ALA A 8 -12.74 -9.31 12.98
N ARG A 9 -13.74 -8.43 12.95
CA ARG A 9 -13.62 -7.04 12.51
C ARG A 9 -12.73 -6.22 13.45
N ASP A 10 -12.93 -6.34 14.76
CA ASP A 10 -12.13 -5.67 15.77
C ASP A 10 -10.67 -6.15 15.77
N LEU A 11 -10.44 -7.45 15.56
CA LEU A 11 -9.09 -8.00 15.39
C LEU A 11 -8.42 -7.48 14.12
N ALA A 12 -9.16 -7.37 13.00
CA ALA A 12 -8.65 -6.81 11.75
C ALA A 12 -8.31 -5.32 11.89
N GLU A 13 -9.15 -4.53 12.56
CA GLU A 13 -8.91 -3.10 12.83
C GLU A 13 -7.66 -2.89 13.69
N LYS A 14 -7.50 -3.72 14.74
CA LYS A 14 -6.30 -3.73 15.59
C LYS A 14 -5.05 -4.17 14.84
N LEU A 15 -5.15 -5.15 13.95
CA LEU A 15 -4.04 -5.61 13.12
C LEU A 15 -3.65 -4.57 12.06
N VAL A 16 -4.60 -3.81 11.52
CA VAL A 16 -4.31 -2.69 10.60
C VAL A 16 -3.60 -1.57 11.35
N LEU A 17 -4.10 -1.16 12.52
CA LEU A 17 -3.47 -0.14 13.36
C LEU A 17 -2.09 -0.58 13.89
N ALA A 18 -1.91 -1.86 14.22
CA ALA A 18 -0.61 -2.44 14.56
C ALA A 18 0.30 -2.59 13.32
N GLY A 19 -0.28 -2.85 12.15
CA GLY A 19 0.38 -2.96 10.86
C GLY A 19 0.96 -1.63 10.36
N VAL A 20 0.43 -0.49 10.83
CA VAL A 20 1.08 0.83 10.68
C VAL A 20 2.49 0.82 11.30
N GLY A 21 2.76 -0.05 12.28
CA GLY A 21 4.09 -0.27 12.85
C GLY A 21 5.10 -0.94 11.90
N ALA A 22 4.65 -1.70 10.91
CA ALA A 22 5.53 -2.33 9.90
C ALA A 22 5.99 -1.32 8.84
N VAL A 23 5.21 -0.25 8.61
CA VAL A 23 5.58 0.88 7.73
C VAL A 23 6.43 1.92 8.48
N ALA A 24 6.29 2.03 9.80
CA ALA A 24 6.95 3.03 10.65
C ALA A 24 8.19 2.49 11.41
N LEU A 25 8.93 1.54 10.84
CA LEU A 25 10.25 1.14 11.34
C LEU A 25 11.24 2.32 11.18
N THR A 26 11.37 3.17 12.22
CA THR A 26 12.35 4.27 12.29
C THR A 26 13.68 3.80 12.86
N ALA A 27 14.74 4.58 12.65
CA ALA A 27 16.08 4.26 13.15
C ALA A 27 16.08 4.08 14.68
N GLU A 28 15.37 4.93 15.42
CA GLU A 28 15.27 4.81 16.89
C GLU A 28 14.60 3.50 17.34
N ARG A 29 13.62 2.98 16.57
CA ARG A 29 12.93 1.74 16.91
C ARG A 29 13.73 0.50 16.52
N ALA A 30 14.52 0.58 15.45
CA ALA A 30 15.47 -0.46 15.08
C ALA A 30 16.57 -0.62 16.14
N ASP A 31 17.11 0.51 16.65
CA ASP A 31 18.12 0.50 17.71
C ASP A 31 17.58 -0.07 19.02
N ALA A 32 16.33 0.26 19.39
CA ALA A 32 15.68 -0.32 20.56
C ALA A 32 15.48 -1.84 20.45
N LEU A 33 15.13 -2.35 19.26
CA LEU A 33 15.02 -3.78 19.00
C LEU A 33 16.37 -4.48 19.07
N ALA A 34 17.44 -3.86 18.56
CA ALA A 34 18.79 -4.40 18.65
C ALA A 34 19.26 -4.53 20.11
N GLU A 35 18.97 -3.56 20.97
CA GLU A 35 19.25 -3.64 22.40
C GLU A 35 18.45 -4.77 23.08
N GLU A 36 17.16 -4.94 22.75
CA GLU A 36 16.35 -6.03 23.30
C GLU A 36 16.85 -7.42 22.87
N VAL A 37 17.27 -7.55 21.60
CA VAL A 37 17.81 -8.78 21.04
C VAL A 37 19.18 -9.11 21.63
N SER A 38 20.05 -8.12 21.81
CA SER A 38 21.32 -8.24 22.53
C SER A 38 21.10 -8.71 23.97
N ALA A 39 20.20 -8.03 24.69
CA ALA A 39 19.91 -8.32 26.10
C ALA A 39 19.30 -9.71 26.33
N ARG A 40 18.45 -10.20 25.41
CA ARG A 40 17.78 -11.51 25.53
C ARG A 40 18.56 -12.66 24.89
N GLY A 41 19.33 -12.38 23.84
CA GLY A 41 20.05 -13.37 23.04
C GLY A 41 21.48 -13.64 23.49
N GLY A 42 22.03 -12.82 24.38
CA GLY A 42 23.42 -12.94 24.83
C GLY A 42 24.45 -12.67 23.73
N MET A 43 24.01 -12.05 22.63
CA MET A 43 24.84 -11.69 21.48
C MET A 43 25.38 -10.26 21.64
N GLY A 44 26.51 -9.96 20.99
CA GLY A 44 27.10 -8.62 21.06
C GLY A 44 26.14 -7.56 20.51
N ARG A 45 26.19 -6.34 21.06
CA ARG A 45 25.30 -5.24 20.65
C ARG A 45 25.50 -4.89 19.17
N GLU A 46 26.74 -4.87 18.69
CA GLU A 46 27.05 -4.67 17.27
C GLU A 46 26.46 -5.79 16.40
N GLU A 47 26.49 -7.03 16.88
CA GLU A 47 26.02 -8.22 16.17
C GLU A 47 24.49 -8.22 16.05
N ALA A 48 23.78 -7.89 17.14
CA ALA A 48 22.34 -7.69 17.15
C ALA A 48 21.90 -6.55 16.22
N ARG A 49 22.65 -5.43 16.22
CA ARG A 49 22.37 -4.27 15.36
C ARG A 49 22.50 -4.64 13.88
N ALA A 50 23.56 -5.34 13.50
CA ALA A 50 23.75 -5.80 12.13
C ALA A 50 22.61 -6.74 11.67
N LEU A 51 22.16 -7.63 12.55
CA LEU A 51 21.07 -8.57 12.28
C LEU A 51 19.72 -7.85 12.07
N VAL A 52 19.42 -6.88 12.93
CA VAL A 52 18.21 -6.05 12.80
C VAL A 52 18.26 -5.18 11.54
N GLU A 53 19.40 -4.55 11.24
CA GLU A 53 19.58 -3.75 10.03
C GLU A 53 19.41 -4.59 8.75
N GLU A 54 19.94 -5.82 8.72
CA GLU A 54 19.81 -6.73 7.59
C GLU A 54 18.35 -7.16 7.36
N LEU A 55 17.63 -7.50 8.45
CA LEU A 55 16.23 -7.87 8.40
C LEU A 55 15.36 -6.70 7.93
N VAL A 56 15.57 -5.50 8.47
CA VAL A 56 14.86 -4.29 8.06
C VAL A 56 15.18 -3.93 6.61
N GLY A 57 16.44 -4.08 6.19
CA GLY A 57 16.86 -3.85 4.80
C GLY A 57 16.19 -4.80 3.82
N ARG A 58 16.14 -6.10 4.13
CA ARG A 58 15.40 -7.09 3.34
C ARG A 58 13.90 -6.79 3.29
N TRP A 59 13.31 -6.42 4.43
CA TRP A 59 11.88 -6.13 4.54
C TRP A 59 11.50 -4.88 3.76
N ARG A 60 12.31 -3.81 3.80
CA ARG A 60 12.11 -2.60 2.98
C ARG A 60 12.19 -2.90 1.49
N ASN A 61 13.18 -3.68 1.07
CA ASN A 61 13.31 -4.10 -0.33
C ASN A 61 12.11 -4.94 -0.80
N GLU A 62 11.59 -5.82 0.06
CA GLU A 62 10.41 -6.62 -0.27
C GLU A 62 9.12 -5.78 -0.24
N SER A 63 9.01 -4.83 0.69
CA SER A 63 7.87 -3.92 0.80
C SER A 63 7.76 -2.98 -0.40
N VAL A 64 8.88 -2.53 -0.97
CA VAL A 64 8.89 -1.76 -2.23
C VAL A 64 8.35 -2.61 -3.37
N ARG A 65 8.82 -3.86 -3.51
CA ARG A 65 8.33 -4.83 -4.52
C ARG A 65 6.89 -5.28 -4.30
N LEU A 66 6.42 -5.27 -3.06
CA LEU A 66 5.03 -5.56 -2.71
C LEU A 66 4.17 -4.34 -2.99
N GLY A 67 4.59 -3.12 -2.63
CA GLY A 67 3.87 -1.87 -2.89
C GLY A 67 3.49 -1.66 -4.36
N GLU A 68 4.38 -2.02 -5.28
CA GLU A 68 4.09 -2.02 -6.72
C GLU A 68 3.00 -3.03 -7.12
N ARG A 69 2.88 -4.16 -6.40
CA ARG A 69 1.86 -5.20 -6.63
C ARG A 69 0.56 -4.94 -5.85
N THR A 70 0.63 -4.33 -4.67
CA THR A 70 -0.51 -4.04 -3.79
C THR A 70 -1.50 -3.07 -4.42
N GLY A 71 -1.06 -2.20 -5.34
CA GLY A 71 -1.96 -1.32 -6.11
C GLY A 71 -3.08 -2.09 -6.84
N SER A 72 -2.78 -3.29 -7.35
CA SER A 72 -3.77 -4.13 -8.03
C SER A 72 -4.79 -4.77 -7.07
N GLY A 73 -4.33 -5.19 -5.87
CA GLY A 73 -5.18 -5.80 -4.85
C GLY A 73 -6.09 -4.78 -4.16
N LEU A 74 -5.56 -3.60 -3.85
CA LEU A 74 -6.34 -2.49 -3.27
C LEU A 74 -7.38 -1.95 -4.24
N ALA A 75 -7.08 -1.89 -5.55
CA ALA A 75 -8.06 -1.53 -6.57
C ALA A 75 -9.26 -2.50 -6.60
N GLY A 76 -9.04 -3.79 -6.33
CA GLY A 76 -10.12 -4.77 -6.17
C GLY A 76 -11.06 -4.42 -5.00
N VAL A 77 -10.48 -4.14 -3.83
CA VAL A 77 -11.23 -3.77 -2.62
C VAL A 77 -11.98 -2.44 -2.81
N PHE A 78 -11.36 -1.43 -3.43
CA PHE A 78 -12.03 -0.16 -3.72
C PHE A 78 -13.25 -0.35 -4.62
N ARG A 79 -13.14 -1.18 -5.67
CA ARG A 79 -14.28 -1.49 -6.55
C ARG A 79 -15.42 -2.21 -5.84
N GLU A 80 -15.12 -3.14 -4.94
CA GLU A 80 -16.14 -3.82 -4.12
C GLU A 80 -16.89 -2.83 -3.19
N LEU A 81 -16.22 -1.77 -2.76
CA LEU A 81 -16.81 -0.68 -1.97
C LEU A 81 -17.46 0.42 -2.85
N GLY A 82 -17.47 0.26 -4.18
CA GLY A 82 -18.00 1.25 -5.12
C GLY A 82 -17.14 2.52 -5.26
N LEU A 83 -15.89 2.46 -4.82
CA LEU A 83 -14.93 3.56 -4.90
C LEU A 83 -14.04 3.40 -6.14
N VAL A 84 -13.76 4.52 -6.81
CA VAL A 84 -12.83 4.59 -7.95
C VAL A 84 -11.55 5.29 -7.53
N THR A 85 -10.41 4.82 -8.05
CA THR A 85 -9.13 5.48 -7.78
C THR A 85 -8.95 6.69 -8.69
N ARG A 86 -8.16 7.66 -8.23
CA ARG A 86 -7.84 8.86 -9.01
C ARG A 86 -7.16 8.52 -10.35
N ALA A 87 -6.27 7.53 -10.35
CA ALA A 87 -5.58 7.09 -11.57
C ALA A 87 -6.56 6.53 -12.63
N GLU A 88 -7.57 5.75 -12.20
CA GLU A 88 -8.62 5.24 -13.10
C GLU A 88 -9.46 6.38 -13.70
N VAL A 89 -9.73 7.44 -12.92
CA VAL A 89 -10.42 8.64 -13.40
C VAL A 89 -9.59 9.38 -14.43
N GLU A 90 -8.30 9.63 -14.14
CA GLU A 90 -7.38 10.32 -15.06
C GLU A 90 -7.19 9.55 -16.38
N GLU A 91 -7.14 8.21 -16.33
CA GLU A 91 -7.11 7.37 -17.53
C GLU A 91 -8.40 7.50 -18.36
N LEU A 92 -9.56 7.49 -17.69
CA LEU A 92 -10.84 7.67 -18.36
C LEU A 92 -10.96 9.06 -19.00
N GLU A 93 -10.53 10.13 -18.31
CA GLU A 93 -10.49 11.49 -18.84
C GLU A 93 -9.65 11.58 -20.12
N LEU A 94 -8.47 10.95 -20.13
CA LEU A 94 -7.60 10.91 -21.30
C LEU A 94 -8.29 10.19 -22.48
N ARG A 95 -8.92 9.05 -22.21
CA ARG A 95 -9.64 8.26 -23.24
C ARG A 95 -10.83 9.04 -23.79
N VAL A 96 -11.58 9.75 -22.94
CA VAL A 96 -12.68 10.62 -23.35
C VAL A 96 -12.16 11.75 -24.24
N ALA A 97 -11.10 12.44 -23.83
CA ALA A 97 -10.52 13.52 -24.63
C ALA A 97 -10.07 13.05 -26.03
N GLN A 98 -9.50 11.85 -26.12
CA GLN A 98 -9.14 11.24 -27.41
C GLN A 98 -10.37 10.90 -28.26
N LEU A 99 -11.43 10.35 -27.66
CA LEU A 99 -12.68 10.06 -28.34
C LEU A 99 -13.34 11.34 -28.87
N GLU A 100 -13.40 12.39 -28.06
CA GLU A 100 -13.94 13.70 -28.46
C GLU A 100 -13.14 14.31 -29.61
N HIS A 101 -11.80 14.22 -29.56
CA HIS A 101 -10.96 14.70 -30.65
C HIS A 101 -11.24 13.96 -31.95
N ARG A 102 -11.35 12.62 -31.90
CA ARG A 102 -11.70 11.81 -33.07
C ARG A 102 -13.10 12.11 -33.58
N LEU A 103 -14.07 12.29 -32.68
CA LEU A 103 -15.44 12.62 -33.05
C LEU A 103 -15.49 13.96 -33.79
N ARG A 104 -14.76 14.98 -33.33
CA ARG A 104 -14.64 16.28 -34.03
C ARG A 104 -14.09 16.16 -35.45
N LEU A 105 -13.19 15.21 -35.70
CA LEU A 105 -12.64 14.96 -37.04
C LEU A 105 -13.62 14.23 -37.96
N LEU A 106 -14.49 13.39 -37.39
CA LEU A 106 -15.49 12.60 -38.13
C LEU A 106 -16.80 13.35 -38.34
N GLU A 107 -17.12 14.29 -37.44
CA GLU A 107 -18.26 15.19 -37.53
C GLU A 107 -17.77 16.64 -37.70
N PRO A 108 -17.12 16.98 -38.84
CA PRO A 108 -16.84 18.37 -39.13
C PRO A 108 -18.18 19.07 -39.41
N ASP A 109 -18.69 19.74 -38.39
CA ASP A 109 -19.67 20.82 -38.49
C ASP A 109 -20.90 20.50 -39.36
N ARG A 110 -21.81 19.64 -38.86
CA ARG A 110 -23.20 19.62 -39.34
C ARG A 110 -23.98 20.90 -38.98
N ALA A 111 -23.39 21.86 -38.26
CA ALA A 111 -24.06 23.10 -37.86
C ALA A 111 -24.01 24.22 -38.92
N ARG A 112 -23.74 23.88 -40.19
CA ARG A 112 -23.71 24.85 -41.29
C ARG A 112 -24.47 24.41 -42.54
N THR A 113 -25.75 24.07 -42.36
CA THR A 113 -26.81 24.16 -43.38
C THR A 113 -28.10 24.54 -42.67
#